data_AF-A0A9D0TK91-F1
#
_entry.id   AF-A0A9D0TK91-F1
#
_cell.length_a   1.000
_cell.length_b   1.000
_cell.length_c   1.000
_cell.angle_alpha   90.00
_cell.angle_beta   90.00
_cell.angle_gamma   90.00
#
_symmetry.space_group_name_H-M   'P 1'
#
loop_
_entity.id
_entity.type
_entity.pdbx_description
1 polymer ?
#
loop_
_entity_poly.entity_id
_entity_poly.type
_entity_poly.pdbx_seq_one_letter_code
_entity_poly.pdbx_strand_id
1 'polypeptide(L)'
;MLLARIENEQIQIVDRYKEMVRLAGGLDEKHNLTTEAQAIALGCLERFGQRIEGLKPGNVRVVGTNALRQARNSSKFLTKAEVALGHSIDVISGMEEARLIYLGVAHSLPSDQGKRLVID
;
A
#
# COMPACT_ATOMS: atom_id res chain seq x y z
N MET A 1 0.89 -4.56 -4.97
CA MET A 1 2.13 -5.08 -4.40
C MET A 1 3.20 -5.14 -5.49
N LEU A 2 4.43 -4.73 -5.16
CA LEU A 2 5.59 -4.80 -6.05
C LEU A 2 6.64 -5.62 -5.31
N LEU A 3 7.17 -6.66 -5.94
CA LEU A 3 8.31 -7.42 -5.43
C LEU A 3 9.52 -7.04 -6.27
N ALA A 4 10.58 -6.61 -5.60
CA ALA A 4 11.83 -6.25 -6.25
C ALA A 4 13.01 -6.84 -5.47
N ARG A 5 14.12 -7.00 -6.16
CA ARG A 5 15.40 -7.38 -5.57
C ARG A 5 16.46 -6.39 -5.97
N ILE A 6 17.47 -6.23 -5.12
CA ILE A 6 18.63 -5.39 -5.41
C ILE A 6 19.77 -6.31 -5.83
N GLU A 7 20.25 -6.15 -7.06
CA GLU A 7 21.43 -6.84 -7.59
C GLU A 7 22.37 -5.79 -8.22
N ASN A 8 23.66 -5.82 -7.86
CA ASN A 8 24.65 -4.85 -8.34
C ASN A 8 24.19 -3.38 -8.17
N GLU A 9 23.61 -3.05 -7.00
CA GLU A 9 23.03 -1.74 -6.67
C GLU A 9 21.86 -1.29 -7.56
N GLN A 10 21.36 -2.17 -8.42
CA GLN A 10 20.21 -1.92 -9.28
C GLN A 10 18.96 -2.62 -8.75
N ILE A 11 17.84 -1.90 -8.77
CA ILE A 11 16.53 -2.44 -8.44
C ILE A 11 16.00 -3.20 -9.66
N GLN A 12 15.83 -4.51 -9.52
CA GLN A 12 15.14 -5.35 -10.49
C GLN A 12 13.74 -5.69 -9.98
N ILE A 13 12.72 -5.37 -10.78
CA ILE A 13 11.34 -5.77 -10.48
C ILE A 13 11.21 -7.27 -10.79
N VAL A 14 10.91 -8.06 -9.77
CA VAL A 14 10.66 -9.51 -9.89
C VAL A 14 9.21 -9.75 -10.28
N ASP A 15 8.29 -9.01 -9.64
CA ASP A 15 6.86 -9.26 -9.82
C ASP A 15 6.01 -8.03 -9.48
N ARG A 16 4.82 -7.94 -10.07
CA ARG A 16 3.85 -6.87 -9.81
C ARG A 16 2.44 -7.45 -9.75
N TYR A 17 1.79 -7.23 -8.61
CA TYR A 17 0.41 -7.61 -8.37
C TYR A 17 -0.47 -6.38 -8.15
N LYS A 18 -1.59 -6.31 -8.85
CA LYS A 18 -2.61 -5.30 -8.64
C LYS A 18 -3.97 -5.97 -8.63
N GLU A 19 -4.72 -5.73 -7.57
CA GLU A 19 -6.11 -6.16 -7.46
C GLU A 19 -6.97 -4.93 -7.12
N MET A 20 -8.12 -4.80 -7.79
CA MET A 20 -9.00 -3.64 -7.62
C MET A 20 -10.02 -3.92 -6.50
N VAL A 21 -9.70 -3.51 -5.27
CA VAL A 21 -10.57 -3.68 -4.09
C VAL A 21 -11.55 -2.51 -3.84
N ARG A 22 -11.29 -1.33 -4.44
CA ARG A 22 -12.10 -0.10 -4.27
C ARG A 22 -12.47 0.23 -2.82
N LEU A 23 -11.51 0.11 -1.90
CA LEU A 23 -11.75 0.26 -0.45
C LEU A 23 -12.48 1.57 -0.06
N ALA A 24 -12.15 2.69 -0.73
CA ALA A 24 -12.82 3.97 -0.49
C ALA A 24 -14.32 3.97 -0.85
N GLY A 25 -14.72 3.19 -1.85
CA GLY A 25 -16.13 3.03 -2.23
C GLY A 25 -16.93 2.19 -1.23
N GLY A 26 -16.24 1.56 -0.27
CA GLY A 26 -16.83 0.83 0.85
C GLY A 26 -16.99 1.68 2.11
N LEU A 27 -16.77 2.99 2.05
CA LEU A 27 -17.07 3.90 3.16
C LEU A 27 -18.55 4.25 3.17
N ASP A 28 -19.22 4.04 4.29
CA ASP A 28 -20.60 4.50 4.52
C ASP A 28 -20.66 6.01 4.80
N GLU A 29 -21.87 6.56 4.94
CA GLU A 29 -22.11 7.98 5.24
C GLU A 29 -21.47 8.45 6.56
N LYS A 30 -21.13 7.52 7.45
CA LYS A 30 -20.46 7.77 8.74
C LYS A 30 -18.95 7.56 8.65
N HIS A 31 -18.42 7.36 7.45
CA HIS A 31 -17.02 7.00 7.19
C HIS A 31 -16.59 5.72 7.90
N ASN A 32 -17.45 4.70 8.01
CA ASN A 32 -17.03 3.36 8.40
C ASN A 32 -16.86 2.49 7.15
N LEU A 33 -15.85 1.64 7.16
CA LEU A 33 -15.75 0.56 6.17
C LEU A 33 -16.87 -0.45 6.39
N THR A 34 -17.67 -0.68 5.36
CA THR A 34 -18.73 -1.70 5.36
C THR A 34 -18.13 -3.10 5.50
N THR A 35 -18.92 -4.05 5.99
CA THR A 35 -18.47 -5.44 6.19
C THR A 35 -18.06 -6.08 4.86
N GLU A 36 -18.78 -5.76 3.78
CA GLU A 36 -18.52 -6.27 2.43
C GLU A 36 -17.16 -5.77 1.91
N ALA A 37 -16.88 -4.48 2.07
CA ALA A 37 -15.60 -3.91 1.66
C ALA A 37 -14.44 -4.45 2.49
N GLN A 38 -14.64 -4.65 3.79
CA GLN A 38 -13.65 -5.31 4.65
C GLN A 38 -13.38 -6.74 4.18
N ALA A 39 -14.41 -7.53 3.89
CA ALA A 39 -14.25 -8.92 3.43
C ALA A 39 -13.46 -9.01 2.12
N ILE A 40 -13.78 -8.15 1.14
CA ILE A 40 -13.05 -8.07 -0.14
C ILE A 40 -11.57 -7.72 0.10
N ALA A 41 -11.31 -6.70 0.92
CA ALA A 41 -9.95 -6.26 1.21
C ALA A 41 -9.14 -7.31 1.97
N LEU A 42 -9.75 -7.98 2.96
CA LEU A 42 -9.10 -9.06 3.72
C LEU A 42 -8.74 -10.23 2.81
N GLY A 43 -9.65 -10.66 1.94
CA GLY A 43 -9.34 -11.73 0.98
C GLY A 43 -8.19 -11.37 0.03
N CYS A 44 -8.09 -10.11 -0.40
CA CYS A 44 -6.94 -9.63 -1.17
C CYS A 44 -5.64 -9.66 -0.35
N LEU A 45 -5.70 -9.27 0.92
CA LEU A 45 -4.53 -9.27 1.80
C LEU A 45 -4.06 -10.68 2.15
N GLU A 46 -4.96 -11.65 2.32
CA GLU A 46 -4.61 -13.07 2.51
C GLU A 46 -3.83 -13.61 1.32
N ARG A 47 -4.28 -13.33 0.09
CA ARG A 47 -3.54 -13.71 -1.14
C ARG A 47 -2.17 -13.06 -1.22
N PHE A 48 -2.05 -11.79 -0.81
CA PHE A 48 -0.76 -11.11 -0.78
C PHE A 48 0.14 -11.68 0.32
N GLY A 49 -0.41 -11.98 1.50
CA GLY A 49 0.29 -12.61 2.62
C GLY A 49 0.92 -13.94 2.24
N GLN A 50 0.16 -14.82 1.57
CA GLN A 50 0.69 -16.09 1.03
C GLN A 50 1.86 -15.87 0.06
N ARG A 51 1.86 -14.78 -0.71
CA ARG A 51 2.88 -14.52 -1.72
C ARG A 51 4.17 -13.96 -1.13
N ILE A 52 4.08 -13.24 -0.01
CA ILE A 52 5.22 -12.68 0.71
C ILE A 52 5.59 -13.52 1.94
N GLU A 53 4.97 -14.68 2.10
CA GLU A 53 5.27 -15.64 3.15
C GLU A 53 6.76 -16.00 3.10
N GLY A 54 7.44 -15.84 4.24
CA GLY A 54 8.88 -16.07 4.37
C GLY A 54 9.76 -14.84 4.09
N LEU A 55 9.20 -13.71 3.64
CA LEU A 55 9.95 -12.45 3.62
C LEU A 55 10.15 -11.93 5.06
N LYS A 56 11.38 -11.54 5.39
CA LYS A 56 11.68 -10.93 6.69
C LYS A 56 10.91 -9.62 6.84
N PRO A 57 10.42 -9.25 8.04
CA PRO A 57 9.67 -8.01 8.25
C PRO A 57 10.37 -6.74 7.73
N GLY A 58 11.70 -6.67 7.78
CA GLY A 58 12.47 -5.54 7.23
C GLY A 58 12.50 -5.43 5.70
N ASN A 59 12.03 -6.45 4.99
CA ASN A 59 11.97 -6.50 3.53
C ASN A 59 10.55 -6.23 3.00
N VAL A 60 9.59 -5.93 3.89
CA VAL A 60 8.19 -5.69 3.53
C VAL A 60 7.77 -4.34 4.10
N ARG A 61 7.29 -3.45 3.23
CA ARG A 61 6.72 -2.16 3.60
C ARG A 61 5.29 -2.07 3.09
N VAL A 62 4.33 -1.93 4.01
CA VAL A 62 2.91 -1.85 3.67
C VAL A 62 2.35 -0.52 4.15
N VAL A 63 1.78 0.24 3.22
CA VAL A 63 1.21 1.56 3.49
C VAL A 63 -0.30 1.56 3.29
N GLY A 64 -1.01 2.15 4.24
CA GLY A 64 -2.40 2.55 4.11
C GLY A 64 -2.50 4.04 3.81
N THR A 65 -3.32 4.44 2.83
CA THR A 65 -3.45 5.84 2.42
C THR A 65 -4.86 6.38 2.73
N ASN A 66 -5.47 7.09 1.78
CA ASN A 66 -6.65 7.92 1.98
C ASN A 66 -7.83 7.18 2.64
N ALA A 67 -8.25 6.03 2.09
CA ALA A 67 -9.42 5.31 2.59
C ALA A 67 -9.27 4.90 4.07
N LEU A 68 -8.07 4.47 4.47
CA LEU A 68 -7.78 4.09 5.85
C LEU A 68 -7.62 5.29 6.77
N ARG A 69 -7.18 6.45 6.26
CA ARG A 69 -7.19 7.71 7.01
C ARG A 69 -8.61 8.19 7.31
N GLN A 70 -9.53 8.05 6.36
CA GLN A 70 -10.91 8.50 6.51
C GLN A 70 -11.76 7.54 7.37
N ALA A 71 -11.48 6.25 7.31
CA ALA A 71 -12.27 5.23 8.01
C ALA A 71 -12.20 5.39 9.53
N ARG A 72 -13.34 5.66 10.18
CA ARG A 72 -13.46 5.76 11.66
C ARG A 72 -13.21 4.43 12.37
N ASN A 73 -13.52 3.33 11.71
CA ASN A 73 -13.29 1.97 12.19
C ASN A 73 -11.99 1.34 11.63
N SER A 74 -11.07 2.15 11.09
CA SER A 74 -9.81 1.70 10.50
C SER A 74 -8.99 0.85 11.47
N SER A 75 -8.90 1.21 12.75
CA SER A 75 -8.14 0.46 13.75
C SER A 75 -8.59 -1.00 13.87
N LYS A 76 -9.91 -1.25 13.92
CA LYS A 76 -10.48 -2.60 13.98
C LYS A 76 -10.22 -3.39 12.69
N PHE A 77 -10.27 -2.71 11.55
CA PHE A 77 -9.96 -3.33 10.27
C PHE A 77 -8.46 -3.67 10.17
N LEU A 78 -7.58 -2.75 10.57
CA LEU A 78 -6.13 -2.92 10.54
C LEU A 78 -5.67 -4.14 11.33
N THR A 79 -6.21 -4.38 12.53
CA THR A 79 -5.88 -5.58 13.30
C THR A 79 -6.14 -6.88 12.50
N LYS A 80 -7.26 -6.95 11.76
CA LYS A 80 -7.57 -8.11 10.92
C LYS A 80 -6.70 -8.14 9.66
N ALA A 81 -6.45 -6.98 9.07
CA ALA A 81 -5.66 -6.82 7.85
C ALA A 81 -4.20 -7.22 8.06
N GLU A 82 -3.60 -6.85 9.19
CA GLU A 82 -2.23 -7.22 9.55
C GLU A 82 -2.11 -8.72 9.80
N VAL A 83 -3.11 -9.35 10.41
CA VAL A 83 -3.17 -10.81 10.57
C VAL A 83 -3.28 -11.51 9.21
N ALA A 84 -4.17 -11.04 8.34
CA ALA A 84 -4.35 -11.59 7.00
C ALA A 84 -3.08 -11.47 6.14
N LEU A 85 -2.36 -10.36 6.27
CA LEU A 85 -1.16 -10.07 5.50
C LEU A 85 0.12 -10.69 6.09
N GLY A 86 0.15 -10.91 7.41
CA GLY A 86 1.35 -11.32 8.15
C GLY A 86 2.36 -10.20 8.41
N HIS A 87 2.01 -8.94 8.11
CA HIS A 87 2.89 -7.77 8.24
C HIS A 87 2.11 -6.54 8.72
N SER A 88 2.79 -5.63 9.42
CA SER A 88 2.21 -4.38 9.90
C SER A 88 1.85 -3.44 8.74
N ILE A 89 0.78 -2.66 8.93
CA ILE A 89 0.29 -1.70 7.94
C ILE A 89 0.39 -0.29 8.51
N ASP A 90 1.25 0.53 7.94
CA ASP A 90 1.41 1.92 8.38
C ASP A 90 0.46 2.83 7.62
N VAL A 91 -0.48 3.45 8.34
CA VAL A 91 -1.32 4.51 7.77
C VAL A 91 -0.49 5.80 7.71
N ILE A 92 -0.13 6.23 6.51
CA ILE A 92 0.72 7.40 6.29
C ILE A 92 -0.10 8.67 6.05
N SER A 93 0.47 9.82 6.37
CA SER A 93 -0.14 11.13 6.08
C SER A 93 -0.20 11.39 4.57
N GLY A 94 -1.08 12.31 4.15
CA GLY A 94 -1.13 12.71 2.73
C GLY A 94 0.17 13.36 2.25
N MET A 95 0.91 14.04 3.14
CA MET A 95 2.21 14.62 2.82
C MET A 95 3.27 13.54 2.58
N GLU A 96 3.27 12.50 3.42
CA GLU A 96 4.20 11.37 3.26
C GLU A 96 3.89 10.55 2.00
N GLU A 97 2.60 10.34 1.71
CA GLU A 97 2.14 9.74 0.45
C GLU A 97 2.66 10.54 -0.76
N ALA A 98 2.45 11.87 -0.78
CA ALA A 98 2.94 12.74 -1.85
C ALA A 98 4.47 12.71 -1.99
N ARG A 99 5.20 12.70 -0.86
CA ARG A 99 6.67 12.61 -0.86
C ARG A 99 7.15 11.30 -1.47
N LEU A 100 6.54 10.17 -1.10
CA LEU A 100 6.90 8.85 -1.62
C LEU A 100 6.58 8.72 -3.12
N ILE A 101 5.43 9.24 -3.56
CA ILE A 101 5.06 9.31 -4.98
C ILE A 101 6.11 10.12 -5.77
N TYR A 102 6.44 11.32 -5.29
CA TYR A 102 7.44 12.17 -5.92
C TYR A 102 8.80 11.47 -6.03
N LEU A 103 9.27 10.81 -4.96
CA LEU A 103 10.51 10.05 -4.98
C LEU A 103 10.47 8.90 -5.99
N GLY A 104 9.36 8.16 -6.06
CA GLY A 104 9.17 7.10 -7.04
C GLY A 104 9.29 7.60 -8.48
N VAL A 105 8.66 8.74 -8.80
CA VAL A 105 8.77 9.39 -10.12
C VAL A 105 10.18 9.91 -10.38
N ALA A 106 10.80 10.57 -9.40
CA ALA A 106 12.14 11.13 -9.52
C ALA A 106 13.21 10.06 -9.78
N HIS A 107 13.07 8.87 -9.19
CA HIS A 107 13.98 7.74 -9.42
C HIS A 107 13.72 6.98 -10.73
N SER A 108 12.53 7.10 -11.32
CA SER A 108 12.17 6.40 -12.56
C SER A 108 12.47 7.21 -13.82
N LEU A 109 12.64 8.53 -13.68
CA LEU A 109 12.93 9.44 -14.79
C LEU A 109 14.40 9.86 -14.78
N PRO A 110 15.04 10.05 -15.94
CA PRO A 110 16.39 10.59 -16.03
C PRO A 110 16.53 11.88 -15.23
N SER A 111 17.71 12.12 -14.65
CA SER A 111 18.01 13.41 -14.02
C SER A 111 17.92 14.53 -15.05
N ASP A 112 17.04 15.49 -14.79
CA ASP A 112 16.94 16.77 -15.49
C ASP A 112 17.12 17.84 -14.40
N GLN A 113 17.88 18.90 -14.70
CA GLN A 113 18.12 20.01 -13.78
C GLN A 113 16.89 20.90 -13.53
N GLY A 114 15.76 20.65 -14.22
CA GLY A 114 14.51 21.37 -14.08
C GLY A 114 13.69 21.04 -12.80
N LYS A 115 12.81 21.98 -12.43
CA LYS A 115 11.78 21.76 -11.40
C LYS A 115 10.67 20.85 -11.96
N ARG A 116 10.13 19.96 -11.12
CA ARG A 116 9.08 19.00 -11.51
C ARG A 116 7.82 19.20 -10.67
N LEU A 117 6.67 19.13 -11.33
CA LEU A 117 5.35 18.99 -10.72
C LEU A 117 4.86 17.57 -10.97
N VAL A 118 4.45 16.87 -9.91
CA VAL A 118 3.90 15.51 -9.97
C VAL A 118 2.47 15.55 -9.45
N ILE A 119 1.55 14.93 -10.18
CA ILE A 119 0.12 14.81 -9.84
C ILE A 119 -0.23 13.32 -9.92
N ASP A 120 -0.84 12.79 -8.88
CA ASP A 120 -1.38 11.42 -8.76
C ASP A 120 -2.88 11.50 -8.49
#